data_AF-A0A921ZEM8-F1
#
_entry.id   AF-A0A921ZEM8-F1
#
_cell.length_a   1.000
_cell.length_b   1.000
_cell.length_c   1.000
_cell.angle_alpha   90.00
_cell.angle_beta   90.00
_cell.angle_gamma   90.00
#
_symmetry.space_group_name_H-M   'P 1'
#
loop_
_entity.id
_entity.type
_entity.pdbx_description
1 polymer ?
#
loop_
_entity_poly.entity_id
_entity_poly.type
_entity_poly.pdbx_seq_one_letter_code
_entity_poly.pdbx_strand_id
1 'polypeptide(L)'
;MSPQEMEDFQKLDYNTGFDGEFQSLKMLDDRHIFTTNEGMKAENTTKNRYRNILPYDQTRVVLGRRDNKCESDYINASYVRTTRLSDSCSSVQSSNESLNSVKSLILKSDLKKVTPLVTKSLSDDALREVKKSLKLDKINGNICPDPVKEKMYIAAQGCLSNTKDDFWRMIWQEDIRVIAMITNEVENGKKKCERYWPMSGHEERYDNLIVRSISETHYEEYLVREIDVHNDKHCCRTIYQYQYTAWPDHGTPPDPDGLLAFIDDINRRMSEIAQEKNAPEQNVLCVHCSAGVGRTGTFIVLDMLIDKVKSSGKICC
;
A
#
# COMPACT_ATOMS: atom_id res chain seq x y z
N MET A 1 -13.34 -20.31 25.67
CA MET A 1 -13.86 -21.29 24.71
C MET A 1 -14.28 -22.54 25.44
N SER A 2 -15.50 -23.01 25.20
CA SER A 2 -15.94 -24.33 25.65
C SER A 2 -15.28 -25.42 24.78
N PRO A 3 -15.12 -26.66 25.28
CA PRO A 3 -14.59 -27.78 24.49
C PRO A 3 -15.39 -28.04 23.20
N GLN A 4 -16.68 -27.71 23.20
CA GLN A 4 -17.58 -27.84 22.05
C GLN A 4 -17.20 -26.88 20.91
N GLU A 5 -16.84 -25.64 21.23
CA GLU A 5 -16.38 -24.62 20.25
C GLU A 5 -15.05 -25.00 19.59
N MET A 6 -14.25 -25.82 20.28
CA MET A 6 -12.94 -26.27 19.82
C MET A 6 -13.05 -27.46 18.83
N GLU A 7 -14.08 -28.30 18.97
CA GLU A 7 -14.40 -29.36 18.01
C GLU A 7 -15.03 -28.80 16.72
N ASP A 8 -15.81 -27.72 16.83
CA ASP A 8 -16.36 -27.03 15.65
C ASP A 8 -15.24 -26.33 14.84
N PHE A 9 -14.20 -25.84 15.51
CA PHE A 9 -12.98 -25.31 14.90
C PHE A 9 -12.19 -26.35 14.08
N GLN A 10 -12.21 -27.63 14.49
CA GLN A 10 -11.52 -28.71 13.78
C GLN A 10 -12.35 -29.30 12.63
N LYS A 11 -13.68 -29.19 12.68
CA LYS A 11 -14.57 -29.74 11.65
C LYS A 11 -14.72 -28.87 10.40
N LEU A 12 -14.42 -27.57 10.48
CA LEU A 12 -14.48 -26.67 9.32
C LEU A 12 -13.33 -26.88 8.31
N ASP A 13 -12.22 -27.49 8.77
CA ASP A 13 -10.95 -27.60 8.04
C ASP A 13 -10.95 -28.67 6.94
N TYR A 14 -11.91 -29.61 6.96
CA TYR A 14 -11.86 -30.79 6.07
C TYR A 14 -12.58 -30.62 4.73
N ASN A 15 -13.29 -29.51 4.48
CA ASN A 15 -14.08 -29.35 3.25
C ASN A 15 -14.08 -27.94 2.63
N THR A 16 -13.27 -27.00 3.14
CA THR A 16 -13.31 -25.58 2.70
C THR A 16 -11.99 -25.01 2.18
N GLY A 17 -10.90 -25.79 2.09
CA GLY A 17 -9.62 -25.29 1.56
C GLY A 17 -9.18 -23.97 2.23
N PHE A 18 -8.68 -23.02 1.45
CA PHE A 18 -8.29 -21.69 1.95
C PHE A 18 -9.48 -20.79 2.34
N ASP A 19 -10.73 -21.14 1.97
CA ASP A 19 -11.90 -20.32 2.34
C ASP A 19 -12.15 -20.32 3.85
N GLY A 20 -11.91 -21.46 4.51
CA GLY A 20 -11.97 -21.57 5.98
C GLY A 20 -10.93 -20.69 6.67
N GLU A 21 -9.71 -20.63 6.14
CA GLU A 21 -8.65 -19.76 6.65
C GLU A 21 -8.99 -18.28 6.44
N PHE A 22 -9.43 -17.90 5.24
CA PHE A 22 -9.85 -16.54 4.93
C PHE A 22 -11.01 -16.07 5.82
N GLN A 23 -11.99 -16.92 6.08
CA GLN A 23 -13.10 -16.63 7.00
C GLN A 23 -12.60 -16.48 8.44
N SER A 24 -11.66 -17.32 8.87
CA SER A 24 -11.05 -17.23 10.20
C SER A 24 -10.32 -15.90 10.42
N LEU A 25 -9.62 -15.38 9.40
CA LEU A 25 -8.98 -14.06 9.47
C LEU A 25 -9.98 -12.92 9.70
N LYS A 26 -11.20 -13.00 9.14
CA LYS A 26 -12.25 -12.00 9.39
C LYS A 26 -12.70 -11.98 10.85
N MET A 27 -12.63 -13.11 11.54
CA MET A 27 -12.97 -13.21 12.96
C MET A 27 -11.86 -12.69 13.89
N LEU A 28 -10.67 -12.41 13.36
CA LEU A 28 -9.56 -11.80 14.11
C LEU A 28 -9.65 -10.28 14.19
N ASP A 29 -10.50 -9.67 13.37
CA ASP A 29 -10.68 -8.21 13.31
C ASP A 29 -11.22 -7.66 14.64
N ASP A 30 -12.04 -8.44 15.35
CA ASP A 30 -12.62 -8.08 16.67
C ASP A 30 -11.59 -7.97 17.81
N ARG A 31 -10.32 -8.30 17.57
CA ARG A 31 -9.24 -8.22 18.57
C ARG A 31 -8.40 -6.94 18.46
N HIS A 32 -8.56 -6.16 17.39
CA HIS A 32 -7.72 -5.00 17.14
C HIS A 32 -8.40 -3.68 17.54
N ILE A 33 -7.71 -2.88 18.35
CA ILE A 33 -8.17 -1.56 18.82
C ILE A 33 -7.85 -0.48 17.78
N PHE A 34 -8.20 -0.71 16.51
CA PHE A 34 -8.06 0.32 15.48
C PHE A 34 -9.36 1.13 15.37
N THR A 35 -9.22 2.44 15.22
CA THR A 35 -10.36 3.36 15.17
C THR A 35 -10.46 3.98 13.80
N THR A 36 -11.64 4.45 13.41
CA THR A 36 -11.89 5.13 12.12
C THR A 36 -12.54 6.49 12.34
N ASN A 37 -12.27 7.12 13.49
CA ASN A 37 -12.93 8.34 13.95
C ASN A 37 -12.72 9.51 12.98
N GLU A 38 -11.51 9.64 12.42
CA GLU A 38 -11.19 10.71 11.47
C GLU A 38 -12.02 10.57 10.18
N GLY A 39 -12.20 9.36 9.67
CA GLY A 39 -13.03 9.10 8.49
C GLY A 39 -14.53 9.30 8.75
N MET A 40 -14.98 9.17 10.01
CA MET A 40 -16.37 9.36 10.42
C MET A 40 -16.74 10.82 10.72
N LYS A 41 -15.78 11.74 10.82
CA LYS A 41 -16.07 13.18 11.06
C LYS A 41 -16.96 13.75 9.96
N ALA A 42 -17.91 14.60 10.34
CA ALA A 42 -18.89 15.20 9.42
C ALA A 42 -18.22 15.85 8.19
N GLU A 43 -17.12 16.59 8.41
CA GLU A 43 -16.32 17.24 7.35
C GLU A 43 -15.61 16.27 6.39
N ASN A 44 -15.41 15.00 6.77
CA ASN A 44 -14.67 13.99 6.02
C ASN A 44 -15.56 12.95 5.35
N THR A 45 -16.82 12.81 5.79
CA THR A 45 -17.76 11.81 5.27
C THR A 45 -17.93 11.88 3.74
N THR A 46 -17.91 13.08 3.16
CA THR A 46 -18.06 13.31 1.71
C THR A 46 -16.78 13.00 0.92
N LYS A 47 -15.65 12.74 1.59
CA LYS A 47 -14.39 12.33 0.98
C LYS A 47 -14.26 10.80 0.87
N ASN A 48 -15.23 10.04 1.38
CA ASN A 48 -15.25 8.57 1.33
C ASN A 48 -16.14 8.08 0.20
N ARG A 49 -15.60 7.24 -0.69
CA ARG A 49 -16.38 6.61 -1.76
C ARG A 49 -17.41 5.62 -1.20
N TYR A 50 -17.05 4.92 -0.14
CA TYR A 50 -17.90 3.96 0.56
C TYR A 50 -17.97 4.31 2.04
N ARG A 51 -19.19 4.36 2.59
CA ARG A 51 -19.42 4.75 3.99
C ARG A 51 -18.78 3.80 4.99
N ASN A 52 -18.66 2.53 4.62
CA ASN A 52 -18.19 1.44 5.47
C ASN A 52 -16.74 1.01 5.18
N ILE A 53 -16.01 1.76 4.34
CA ILE A 53 -14.61 1.48 4.02
C ILE A 53 -13.81 2.73 4.34
N LEU A 54 -13.26 2.77 5.55
CA LEU A 54 -12.55 3.91 6.10
C LEU A 54 -11.13 3.48 6.48
N PRO A 55 -10.12 4.35 6.32
CA PRO A 55 -8.78 4.08 6.79
C PRO A 55 -8.77 4.09 8.33
N TYR A 56 -7.89 3.28 8.93
CA TYR A 56 -7.66 3.34 10.36
C TYR A 56 -6.92 4.63 10.73
N ASP A 57 -7.32 5.26 11.83
CA ASP A 57 -6.72 6.52 12.32
C ASP A 57 -5.21 6.38 12.56
N GLN A 58 -4.77 5.17 12.91
CA GLN A 58 -3.38 4.83 13.22
C GLN A 58 -2.50 4.70 11.97
N THR A 59 -3.08 4.42 10.81
CA THR A 59 -2.32 4.16 9.57
C THR A 59 -2.72 5.07 8.42
N ARG A 60 -3.72 5.93 8.59
CA ARG A 60 -4.15 6.87 7.55
C ARG A 60 -3.01 7.80 7.13
N VAL A 61 -3.03 8.21 5.87
CA VAL A 61 -2.19 9.31 5.41
C VAL A 61 -2.78 10.63 5.92
N VAL A 62 -1.93 11.46 6.52
CA VAL A 62 -2.32 12.77 7.07
C VAL A 62 -1.79 13.85 6.13
N LEU A 63 -2.68 14.61 5.51
CA LEU A 63 -2.29 15.68 4.59
C LEU A 63 -1.81 16.91 5.36
N GLY A 64 -0.67 17.46 4.93
CA GLY A 64 -0.10 18.68 5.46
C GLY A 64 -1.08 19.84 5.37
N ARG A 65 -1.13 20.62 6.45
CA ARG A 65 -1.96 21.83 6.50
C ARG A 65 -1.48 22.84 5.45
N ARG A 66 -2.44 23.47 4.77
CA ARG A 66 -2.17 24.59 3.87
C ARG A 66 -2.14 25.88 4.70
N ASP A 67 -1.28 26.82 4.33
CA ASP A 67 -1.36 28.18 4.85
C ASP A 67 -2.70 28.81 4.39
N ASN A 68 -3.40 29.49 5.30
CA ASN A 68 -4.63 30.26 5.03
C ASN A 68 -5.93 29.49 4.64
N LYS A 69 -6.01 28.16 4.76
CA LYS A 69 -7.28 27.43 4.59
C LYS A 69 -7.61 26.50 5.75
N CYS A 70 -8.85 26.57 6.23
CA CYS A 70 -9.42 25.62 7.18
C CYS A 70 -9.91 24.36 6.46
N GLU A 71 -8.98 23.64 5.82
CA GLU A 71 -9.28 22.38 5.12
C GLU A 71 -8.83 21.18 5.94
N SER A 72 -9.59 20.10 5.84
CA SER A 72 -9.29 18.84 6.52
C SER A 72 -7.96 18.21 6.05
N ASP A 73 -7.25 17.57 6.98
CA ASP A 73 -6.05 16.77 6.74
C ASP A 73 -6.34 15.34 6.23
N TYR A 74 -7.62 15.07 5.96
CA TYR A 74 -8.10 13.73 5.64
C TYR A 74 -8.09 13.41 4.15
N ILE A 75 -7.58 12.23 3.84
CA ILE A 75 -7.79 11.47 2.61
C ILE A 75 -8.04 10.00 2.98
N ASN A 76 -8.88 9.31 2.22
CA ASN A 76 -9.09 7.87 2.39
C ASN A 76 -7.93 7.10 1.74
N ALA A 77 -6.83 7.02 2.48
CA ALA A 77 -5.63 6.28 2.14
C ALA A 77 -4.91 5.83 3.42
N SER A 78 -4.24 4.67 3.37
CA SER A 78 -3.49 4.11 4.51
C SER A 78 -2.09 3.68 4.09
N TYR A 79 -1.11 3.91 4.95
CA TYR A 79 0.20 3.28 4.82
C TYR A 79 0.09 1.78 5.08
N VAL A 80 0.68 0.99 4.19
CA VAL A 80 0.86 -0.45 4.35
C VAL A 80 2.36 -0.73 4.29
N ARG A 81 2.87 -1.33 5.36
CA ARG A 81 4.30 -1.65 5.52
C ARG A 81 4.49 -3.14 5.61
N THR A 82 5.52 -3.65 4.94
CA THR A 82 6.06 -4.96 5.22
C THR A 82 6.68 -4.91 6.61
N THR A 83 6.11 -5.61 7.58
CA THR A 83 6.87 -5.86 8.82
C THR A 83 7.91 -6.92 8.49
N ARG A 84 9.13 -6.77 9.02
CA ARG A 84 10.17 -7.79 8.92
C ARG A 84 9.61 -9.11 9.47
N LEU A 85 9.18 -10.01 8.59
CA LEU A 85 8.85 -11.39 8.93
C LEU A 85 10.08 -12.17 9.47
N SER A 86 11.24 -11.52 9.64
CA SER A 86 12.50 -12.09 10.12
C SER A 86 12.68 -12.06 11.63
N ASP A 87 11.94 -11.26 12.40
CA ASP A 87 12.21 -11.11 13.84
C ASP A 87 11.65 -12.28 14.68
N SER A 88 10.94 -13.22 14.06
CA SER A 88 10.38 -14.41 14.71
C SER A 88 10.99 -15.74 14.26
N CYS A 89 11.95 -15.74 13.32
CA CYS A 89 12.41 -16.98 12.67
C CYS A 89 13.93 -17.22 12.76
N SER A 90 14.61 -16.63 13.73
CA SER A 90 16.04 -16.87 13.97
C SER A 90 16.35 -18.03 14.92
N SER A 91 15.35 -18.83 15.34
CA SER A 91 15.57 -19.92 16.30
C SER A 91 14.94 -21.27 15.96
N VAL A 92 14.57 -21.55 14.71
CA VAL A 92 14.11 -22.91 14.34
C VAL A 92 15.01 -23.48 13.27
N GLN A 93 16.00 -24.25 13.71
CA GLN A 93 16.77 -25.13 12.84
C GLN A 93 15.81 -26.14 12.18
N SER A 94 15.89 -26.20 10.85
CA SER A 94 15.75 -27.39 10.02
C SER A 94 14.92 -28.55 10.60
N SER A 95 13.62 -28.57 10.31
CA SER A 95 12.89 -29.77 9.87
C SER A 95 11.50 -29.38 9.37
N ASN A 96 10.93 -30.19 8.48
CA ASN A 96 9.63 -29.99 7.85
C ASN A 96 8.49 -29.78 8.88
N GLU A 97 8.13 -28.53 9.18
CA GLU A 97 6.95 -28.22 9.97
C GLU A 97 5.98 -27.30 9.22
N SER A 98 5.00 -27.96 8.60
CA SER A 98 3.75 -27.42 8.09
C SER A 98 2.94 -26.71 9.17
N LEU A 99 2.36 -25.55 8.84
CA LEU A 99 1.14 -24.92 9.39
C LEU A 99 1.03 -24.63 10.92
N ASN A 100 1.81 -25.28 11.78
CA ASN A 100 1.77 -25.11 13.23
C ASN A 100 2.59 -23.91 13.72
N SER A 101 3.56 -23.44 12.92
CA SER A 101 4.41 -22.30 13.29
C SER A 101 3.61 -20.97 13.32
N VAL A 102 2.60 -20.83 12.45
CA VAL A 102 1.69 -19.67 12.46
C VAL A 102 0.78 -19.69 13.70
N LYS A 103 0.25 -20.87 14.09
CA LYS A 103 -0.53 -21.04 15.33
C LYS A 103 0.29 -20.71 16.59
N SER A 104 1.58 -21.00 16.61
CA SER A 104 2.49 -20.70 17.72
C SER A 104 2.71 -19.19 17.93
N LEU A 105 2.84 -18.42 16.83
CA LEU A 105 2.98 -16.95 16.88
C LEU A 105 1.71 -16.25 17.38
N ILE A 106 0.55 -16.87 17.16
CA ILE A 106 -0.76 -16.35 17.58
C ILE A 106 -1.02 -16.56 19.08
N LEU A 107 -0.38 -17.55 19.72
CA LEU A 107 -0.64 -17.95 21.11
C LEU A 107 0.35 -17.35 22.13
N LYS A 108 1.46 -16.74 21.69
CA LYS A 108 2.45 -16.10 22.58
C LYS A 108 2.56 -14.60 22.31
N SER A 109 1.49 -13.85 22.60
CA SER A 109 1.58 -12.40 22.78
C SER A 109 1.30 -12.07 24.25
N ASP A 110 2.34 -12.12 25.07
CA ASP A 110 2.32 -11.40 26.35
C ASP A 110 2.17 -9.91 26.04
N LEU A 111 1.15 -9.30 26.63
CA LEU A 111 0.78 -7.89 26.56
C LEU A 111 1.97 -6.99 26.92
N LYS A 112 2.73 -6.54 25.92
CA LYS A 112 3.45 -5.28 26.02
C LYS A 112 2.62 -4.19 25.37
N LYS A 113 2.17 -3.23 26.18
CA LYS A 113 1.50 -2.00 25.74
C LYS A 113 2.26 -1.41 24.54
N VAL A 114 1.61 -1.42 23.39
CA VAL A 114 2.10 -0.72 22.20
C VAL A 114 1.83 0.77 22.43
N THR A 115 2.90 1.56 22.53
CA THR A 115 2.82 3.01 22.64
C THR A 115 2.24 3.58 21.33
N PRO A 116 1.29 4.53 21.36
CA PRO A 116 0.69 5.07 20.14
C PRO A 116 1.73 5.86 19.34
N LEU A 117 1.93 5.49 18.08
CA LEU A 117 2.77 6.25 17.15
C LEU A 117 1.98 7.44 16.61
N VAL A 118 1.98 8.54 17.37
CA VAL A 118 1.65 9.86 16.84
C VAL A 118 2.88 10.36 16.10
N THR A 119 2.91 10.27 14.77
CA THR A 119 3.91 10.96 13.95
C THR A 119 3.53 12.44 13.85
N LYS A 120 3.75 13.18 14.92
CA LYS A 120 4.26 14.55 14.75
C LYS A 120 5.71 14.39 14.27
N SER A 121 6.14 15.25 13.35
CA SER A 121 7.51 15.35 12.86
C SER A 121 8.51 14.93 13.94
N LEU A 122 9.24 13.84 13.68
CA LEU A 122 10.14 13.19 14.64
C LEU A 122 10.99 14.25 15.34
N SER A 123 11.02 14.25 16.67
CA SER A 123 11.93 15.14 17.40
C SER A 123 13.38 14.80 17.05
N ASP A 124 14.28 15.78 17.12
CA ASP A 124 15.71 15.60 16.84
C ASP A 124 16.36 14.47 17.68
N ASP A 125 15.76 14.16 18.83
CA ASP A 125 16.17 13.05 19.70
C ASP A 125 15.76 11.68 19.15
N ALA A 126 14.57 11.57 18.55
CA ALA A 126 14.13 10.34 17.85
C ALA A 126 14.97 10.08 16.59
N LEU A 127 15.34 11.14 15.86
CA LEU A 127 16.28 11.05 14.74
C LEU A 127 17.69 10.63 15.20
N ARG A 128 18.10 11.03 16.40
CA ARG A 128 19.39 10.63 16.98
C ARG A 128 19.41 9.16 17.42
N GLU A 129 18.30 8.63 17.92
CA GLU A 129 18.13 7.20 18.25
C GLU A 129 18.11 6.32 17.00
N VAL A 130 17.41 6.73 15.94
CA VAL A 130 17.43 6.03 14.63
C VAL A 130 18.82 6.04 14.02
N LYS A 131 19.57 7.15 14.11
CA LYS A 131 20.98 7.19 13.68
C LYS A 131 21.90 6.30 14.53
N LYS A 132 21.53 6.03 15.79
CA LYS A 132 22.29 5.18 16.71
C LYS A 132 22.02 3.70 16.45
N SER A 133 20.79 3.32 16.10
CA SER A 133 20.46 1.94 15.67
C SER A 133 21.15 1.60 14.35
N LEU A 134 21.11 2.51 13.36
CA LEU A 134 21.83 2.35 12.08
C LEU A 134 23.36 2.28 12.21
N LYS A 135 23.93 2.82 13.31
CA LYS A 135 25.37 2.71 13.60
C LYS A 135 25.74 1.38 14.26
N LEU A 136 24.82 0.74 15.00
CA LEU A 136 25.07 -0.58 15.58
C LEU A 136 25.11 -1.67 14.50
N ASP A 137 24.31 -1.52 13.44
CA ASP A 137 24.29 -2.43 12.29
C ASP A 137 25.61 -2.44 11.49
N LYS A 138 26.44 -1.41 11.63
CA LYS A 138 27.78 -1.34 10.99
C LYS A 138 28.85 -2.19 11.68
N ILE A 139 28.58 -2.75 12.86
CA ILE A 139 29.60 -3.44 13.66
C ILE A 139 29.60 -4.97 13.38
N ASN A 140 28.57 -5.51 12.75
CA ASN A 140 28.39 -6.97 12.59
C ASN A 140 28.75 -7.54 11.20
N GLY A 141 29.53 -6.82 10.40
CA GLY A 141 30.44 -7.42 9.39
C GLY A 141 29.86 -8.28 8.26
N ASN A 142 28.54 -8.39 8.10
CA ASN A 142 27.92 -9.08 6.97
C ASN A 142 26.74 -8.24 6.47
N ILE A 143 26.88 -7.63 5.29
CA ILE A 143 25.81 -7.36 4.31
C ILE A 143 26.47 -6.69 3.09
N CYS A 144 26.30 -7.30 1.91
CA CYS A 144 26.54 -6.69 0.61
C CYS A 144 25.71 -5.39 0.49
N PRO A 145 26.26 -4.30 -0.05
CA PRO A 145 25.50 -3.07 -0.21
C PRO A 145 24.56 -3.25 -1.41
N ASP A 146 23.30 -3.57 -1.14
CA ASP A 146 22.25 -3.18 -2.07
C ASP A 146 21.18 -2.42 -1.29
N PRO A 147 21.23 -1.08 -1.26
CA PRO A 147 20.26 -0.28 -0.55
C PRO A 147 19.05 -0.07 -1.45
N VAL A 148 18.43 -1.14 -1.96
CA VAL A 148 17.04 -1.02 -2.40
C VAL A 148 16.26 -0.74 -1.14
N LYS A 149 15.88 0.54 -0.98
CA LYS A 149 15.05 0.99 0.14
C LYS A 149 13.81 0.10 0.19
N GLU A 150 13.50 -0.38 1.39
CA GLU A 150 12.34 -1.24 1.63
C GLU A 150 11.09 -0.60 1.02
N LYS A 151 10.41 -1.37 0.16
CA LYS A 151 9.22 -0.92 -0.55
C LYS A 151 8.09 -0.72 0.46
N MET A 152 7.50 0.47 0.46
CA MET A 152 6.31 0.80 1.23
C MET A 152 5.15 1.03 0.29
N TYR A 153 3.92 0.91 0.80
CA TYR A 153 2.73 1.11 0.00
C TYR A 153 1.81 2.14 0.65
N ILE A 154 1.09 2.86 -0.19
CA ILE A 154 -0.10 3.60 0.21
C ILE A 154 -1.28 2.98 -0.52
N ALA A 155 -2.19 2.37 0.24
CA ALA A 155 -3.45 1.84 -0.27
C ALA A 155 -4.51 2.95 -0.22
N ALA A 156 -5.09 3.32 -1.36
CA ALA A 156 -6.07 4.40 -1.46
C ALA A 156 -7.34 3.98 -2.19
N GLN A 157 -8.45 4.70 -1.96
CA GLN A 157 -9.65 4.59 -2.78
C GLN A 157 -9.46 5.28 -4.15
N GLY A 158 -10.31 4.95 -5.12
CA GLY A 158 -10.38 5.67 -6.39
C GLY A 158 -10.95 7.08 -6.17
N CYS A 159 -10.29 8.09 -6.75
CA CYS A 159 -10.62 9.52 -6.57
C CYS A 159 -12.11 9.83 -6.80
N LEU A 160 -12.68 10.68 -5.94
CA LEU A 160 -13.95 11.35 -6.15
C LEU A 160 -13.71 12.73 -6.74
N SER A 161 -14.76 13.39 -7.27
CA SER A 161 -14.59 14.66 -7.96
C SER A 161 -14.05 15.75 -7.02
N ASN A 162 -14.44 15.66 -5.74
CA ASN A 162 -14.03 16.55 -4.65
C ASN A 162 -12.75 16.11 -3.92
N THR A 163 -12.09 15.02 -4.33
CA THR A 163 -10.85 14.55 -3.66
C THR A 163 -9.65 14.51 -4.59
N LYS A 164 -9.76 15.00 -5.84
CA LYS A 164 -8.64 15.01 -6.79
C LYS A 164 -7.46 15.86 -6.29
N ASP A 165 -7.77 17.03 -5.72
CA ASP A 165 -6.74 17.92 -5.15
C ASP A 165 -6.08 17.28 -3.92
N ASP A 166 -6.85 16.60 -3.07
CA ASP A 166 -6.33 15.86 -1.92
C ASP A 166 -5.41 14.72 -2.37
N PHE A 167 -5.79 14.01 -3.43
CA PHE A 167 -4.99 12.93 -3.99
C PHE A 167 -3.65 13.44 -4.52
N TRP A 168 -3.64 14.47 -5.37
CA TRP A 168 -2.38 15.04 -5.85
C TRP A 168 -1.53 15.66 -4.74
N ARG A 169 -2.17 16.24 -3.72
CA ARG A 169 -1.48 16.70 -2.51
C ARG A 169 -0.79 15.54 -1.79
N MET A 170 -1.44 14.38 -1.66
CA MET A 170 -0.85 13.15 -1.11
C MET A 170 0.35 12.69 -1.95
N ILE A 171 0.15 12.54 -3.27
CA ILE A 171 1.20 12.11 -4.21
C ILE A 171 2.44 13.01 -4.10
N TRP A 172 2.22 14.33 -4.03
CA TRP A 172 3.30 15.31 -3.90
C TRP A 172 3.96 15.30 -2.52
N GLN A 173 3.18 15.29 -1.44
CA GLN A 173 3.72 15.29 -0.09
C GLN A 173 4.62 14.08 0.18
N GLU A 174 4.15 12.90 -0.22
CA GLU A 174 4.83 11.61 0.03
C GLU A 174 5.92 11.30 -1.00
N ASP A 175 6.17 12.22 -1.94
CA ASP A 175 7.14 12.07 -3.04
C ASP A 175 6.94 10.79 -3.86
N ILE A 176 5.68 10.43 -4.11
CA ILE A 176 5.31 9.21 -4.84
C ILE A 176 5.61 9.40 -6.32
N ARG A 177 6.37 8.46 -6.88
CA ARG A 177 6.77 8.46 -8.30
C ARG A 177 6.07 7.42 -9.15
N VAL A 178 5.44 6.41 -8.52
CA VAL A 178 4.72 5.35 -9.22
C VAL A 178 3.33 5.16 -8.58
N ILE A 179 2.31 5.11 -9.44
CA ILE A 179 0.91 4.88 -9.05
C ILE A 179 0.41 3.63 -9.78
N ALA A 180 -0.11 2.64 -9.05
CA ALA A 180 -0.79 1.47 -9.58
C ALA A 180 -2.31 1.61 -9.41
N MET A 181 -3.01 1.81 -10.53
CA MET A 181 -4.47 1.88 -10.63
C MET A 181 -5.01 0.54 -11.15
N ILE A 182 -5.83 -0.14 -10.36
CA ILE A 182 -6.29 -1.52 -10.65
C ILE A 182 -7.81 -1.56 -10.85
N THR A 183 -8.31 -0.61 -11.64
CA THR A 183 -9.73 -0.46 -11.96
C THR A 183 -9.90 0.40 -13.20
N ASN A 184 -10.96 0.18 -13.96
CA ASN A 184 -11.41 1.14 -14.96
C ASN A 184 -12.22 2.26 -14.29
N GLU A 185 -12.32 3.43 -14.91
CA GLU A 185 -13.08 4.56 -14.35
C GLU A 185 -14.56 4.22 -14.13
N VAL A 186 -15.12 3.43 -15.04
CA VAL A 186 -16.49 2.92 -15.00
C VAL A 186 -16.49 1.43 -15.33
N GLU A 187 -17.24 0.68 -14.54
CA GLU A 187 -17.30 -0.79 -14.54
C GLU A 187 -18.75 -1.18 -14.27
N ASN A 188 -19.38 -1.94 -15.17
CA ASN A 188 -20.80 -2.30 -15.11
C ASN A 188 -21.73 -1.08 -14.86
N GLY A 189 -21.44 0.04 -15.53
CA GLY A 189 -22.19 1.30 -15.40
C GLY A 189 -22.01 2.03 -14.06
N LYS A 190 -21.17 1.51 -13.16
CA LYS A 190 -20.86 2.12 -11.85
C LYS A 190 -19.50 2.80 -11.90
N LYS A 191 -19.46 4.03 -11.43
CA LYS A 191 -18.22 4.81 -11.32
C LYS A 191 -17.32 4.25 -10.22
N LYS A 192 -16.09 3.86 -10.56
CA LYS A 192 -15.08 3.32 -9.64
C LYS A 192 -13.97 4.33 -9.34
N CYS A 193 -13.64 5.18 -10.30
CA CYS A 193 -12.64 6.24 -10.13
C CYS A 193 -13.00 7.44 -11.01
N GLU A 194 -12.81 8.65 -10.49
CA GLU A 194 -12.71 9.84 -11.34
C GLU A 194 -11.36 9.86 -12.05
N ARG A 195 -11.36 10.34 -13.29
CA ARG A 195 -10.11 10.71 -13.97
C ARG A 195 -9.46 11.86 -13.20
N TYR A 196 -8.30 11.59 -12.62
CA TYR A 196 -7.48 12.56 -11.89
C TYR A 196 -6.22 12.97 -12.66
N TRP A 197 -6.06 12.53 -13.90
CA TRP A 197 -4.95 12.89 -14.78
C TRP A 197 -5.47 13.64 -16.01
N PRO A 198 -4.70 14.54 -16.64
CA PRO A 198 -5.07 15.21 -17.89
C PRO A 198 -5.23 14.25 -19.06
N MET A 199 -5.89 14.70 -20.13
CA MET A 199 -5.83 13.98 -21.41
C MET A 199 -4.40 14.07 -21.98
N SER A 200 -4.03 13.11 -22.82
CA SER A 200 -2.71 13.10 -23.48
C SER A 200 -2.43 14.46 -24.16
N GLY A 201 -1.23 15.00 -23.93
CA GLY A 201 -0.80 16.30 -24.43
C GLY A 201 -1.40 17.53 -23.74
N HIS A 202 -2.26 17.35 -22.73
CA HIS A 202 -2.89 18.44 -21.99
C HIS A 202 -2.32 18.55 -20.57
N GLU A 203 -2.61 19.68 -19.92
CA GLU A 203 -2.36 19.91 -18.51
C GLU A 203 -3.63 20.34 -17.79
N GLU A 204 -3.72 19.96 -16.52
CA GLU A 204 -4.80 20.34 -15.61
C GLU A 204 -4.18 20.81 -14.28
N ARG A 205 -4.80 21.81 -13.65
CA ARG A 205 -4.36 22.35 -12.36
C ARG A 205 -5.11 21.65 -11.22
N TYR A 206 -4.35 21.14 -10.25
CA TYR A 206 -4.83 20.52 -9.03
C TYR A 206 -4.25 21.28 -7.84
N ASP A 207 -5.04 22.19 -7.28
CA ASP A 207 -4.58 23.18 -6.29
C ASP A 207 -3.35 24.00 -6.76
N ASN A 208 -2.17 23.81 -6.16
CA ASN A 208 -0.92 24.48 -6.50
C ASN A 208 0.00 23.65 -7.41
N LEU A 209 -0.51 22.55 -7.95
CA LEU A 209 0.21 21.65 -8.83
C LEU A 209 -0.35 21.76 -10.25
N ILE A 210 0.56 21.88 -11.22
CA ILE A 210 0.25 21.74 -12.64
C ILE A 210 0.67 20.33 -13.04
N VAL A 211 -0.31 19.53 -13.43
CA VAL A 211 -0.14 18.14 -13.83
C VAL A 211 -0.28 18.09 -15.34
N ARG A 212 0.74 17.59 -16.05
CA ARG A 212 0.77 17.50 -17.51
C ARG A 212 0.95 16.05 -17.95
N SER A 213 0.08 15.58 -18.83
CA SER A 213 0.25 14.25 -19.44
C SER A 213 1.25 14.33 -20.58
N ILE A 214 2.34 13.57 -20.48
CA ILE A 214 3.44 13.57 -21.46
C ILE A 214 3.22 12.47 -22.50
N SER A 215 3.06 11.23 -22.05
CA SER A 215 2.89 10.08 -22.93
C SER A 215 1.90 9.07 -22.33
N GLU A 216 1.31 8.26 -23.20
CA GLU A 216 0.48 7.11 -22.83
C GLU A 216 0.91 5.92 -23.70
N THR A 217 1.39 4.86 -23.06
CA THR A 217 1.85 3.63 -23.70
C THR A 217 0.87 2.51 -23.40
N HIS A 218 0.37 1.84 -24.43
CA HIS A 218 -0.61 0.76 -24.31
C HIS A 218 0.07 -0.60 -24.42
N TYR A 219 -0.23 -1.48 -23.46
CA TYR A 219 0.09 -2.90 -23.47
C TYR A 219 -1.23 -3.70 -23.61
N GLU A 220 -1.13 -5.03 -23.62
CA GLU A 220 -2.30 -5.90 -23.81
C GLU A 220 -3.34 -5.78 -22.69
N GLU A 221 -2.89 -5.74 -21.42
CA GLU A 221 -3.78 -5.76 -20.24
C GLU A 221 -3.68 -4.51 -19.35
N TYR A 222 -2.76 -3.60 -19.67
CA TYR A 222 -2.54 -2.36 -18.93
C TYR A 222 -2.01 -1.26 -19.83
N LEU A 223 -2.01 -0.05 -19.31
CA LEU A 223 -1.37 1.11 -19.92
C LEU A 223 -0.51 1.84 -18.90
N VAL A 224 0.42 2.63 -19.41
CA VAL A 224 1.36 3.43 -18.61
C VAL A 224 1.31 4.87 -19.08
N ARG A 225 1.11 5.79 -18.15
CA ARG A 225 1.16 7.23 -18.40
C ARG A 225 2.37 7.84 -17.74
N GLU A 226 3.09 8.63 -18.52
CA GLU A 226 4.13 9.52 -18.00
C GLU A 226 3.51 10.90 -17.75
N ILE A 227 3.64 11.37 -16.52
CA ILE A 227 3.01 12.59 -16.04
C ILE A 227 4.07 13.47 -15.42
N ASP A 228 4.22 14.69 -15.93
CA ASP A 228 5.06 15.70 -15.29
C ASP A 228 4.22 16.57 -14.36
N VAL A 229 4.70 16.70 -13.12
CA VAL A 229 4.05 17.52 -12.09
C VAL A 229 4.99 18.62 -11.64
N HIS A 230 4.50 19.85 -11.73
CA HIS A 230 5.23 21.04 -11.34
C HIS A 230 4.49 21.77 -10.22
N ASN A 231 5.22 22.24 -9.22
CA ASN A 231 4.66 23.17 -8.23
C ASN A 231 5.02 24.62 -8.57
N ASP A 232 4.36 25.58 -7.91
CA ASP A 232 4.64 27.02 -8.07
C ASP A 232 6.09 27.41 -7.65
N LYS A 233 6.85 26.51 -7.01
CA LYS A 233 8.26 26.71 -6.60
C LYS A 233 9.27 26.19 -7.63
N HIS A 234 8.82 25.87 -8.85
CA HIS A 234 9.63 25.31 -9.95
C HIS A 234 10.28 23.95 -9.66
N CYS A 235 9.83 23.21 -8.63
CA CYS A 235 10.19 21.81 -8.49
C CYS A 235 9.37 20.99 -9.50
N CYS A 236 10.05 20.13 -10.26
CA CYS A 236 9.43 19.20 -11.20
C CYS A 236 9.65 17.76 -10.74
N ARG A 237 8.62 16.93 -10.90
CA ARG A 237 8.66 15.49 -10.67
C ARG A 237 7.94 14.78 -11.80
N THR A 238 8.60 13.79 -12.39
CA THR A 238 7.95 12.84 -13.28
C THR A 238 7.34 11.71 -12.45
N ILE A 239 6.11 11.35 -12.79
CA ILE A 239 5.28 10.34 -12.13
C ILE A 239 4.77 9.38 -13.19
N TYR A 240 4.88 8.09 -12.90
CA TYR A 240 4.39 7.02 -13.77
C TYR A 240 3.10 6.43 -13.20
N GLN A 241 2.01 6.57 -13.94
CA GLN A 241 0.73 5.98 -13.58
C GLN A 241 0.47 4.74 -14.44
N TYR A 242 0.41 3.60 -13.78
CA TYR A 242 0.16 2.28 -14.34
C TYR A 242 -1.32 1.96 -14.12
N GLN A 243 -2.08 1.69 -15.18
CA GLN A 243 -3.49 1.32 -15.08
C GLN A 243 -3.72 -0.08 -15.66
N TYR A 244 -4.05 -1.03 -14.79
CA TYR A 244 -4.45 -2.38 -15.19
C TYR A 244 -5.94 -2.40 -15.51
N THR A 245 -6.30 -2.78 -16.75
CA THR A 245 -7.65 -2.64 -17.31
C THR A 245 -8.39 -3.97 -17.45
N ALA A 246 -7.66 -5.09 -17.38
CA ALA A 246 -8.19 -6.45 -17.60
C ALA A 246 -8.78 -7.13 -16.35
N TRP A 247 -8.74 -6.51 -15.17
CA TRP A 247 -9.30 -7.13 -13.95
C TRP A 247 -10.84 -7.11 -13.96
N PRO A 248 -11.52 -8.27 -13.97
CA PRO A 248 -12.98 -8.32 -14.04
C PRO A 248 -13.68 -7.75 -12.80
N ASP A 249 -14.91 -7.28 -12.97
CA ASP A 249 -15.75 -6.75 -11.89
C ASP A 249 -16.04 -7.77 -10.77
N HIS A 250 -16.14 -9.04 -11.14
CA HIS A 250 -16.35 -10.17 -10.24
C HIS A 250 -15.25 -11.20 -10.46
N GLY A 251 -14.62 -11.65 -9.37
CA GLY A 251 -13.58 -12.67 -9.40
C GLY A 251 -12.17 -12.11 -9.61
N THR A 252 -11.31 -12.97 -10.13
CA THR A 252 -9.90 -12.71 -10.42
C THR A 252 -9.66 -12.78 -11.93
N PRO A 253 -8.56 -12.19 -12.45
CA PRO A 253 -8.13 -12.44 -13.82
C PRO A 253 -8.06 -13.96 -14.07
N PRO A 254 -8.51 -14.44 -15.24
CA PRO A 254 -8.50 -15.87 -15.56
C PRO A 254 -7.07 -16.40 -15.75
N ASP A 255 -6.16 -15.53 -16.17
CA ASP A 255 -4.75 -15.82 -16.38
C ASP A 255 -3.89 -14.82 -15.57
N PRO A 256 -2.83 -15.29 -14.86
CA PRO A 256 -2.01 -14.44 -14.04
C PRO A 256 -0.93 -13.67 -14.82
N ASP A 257 -0.63 -14.01 -16.07
CA ASP A 257 0.60 -13.56 -16.74
C ASP A 257 0.63 -12.05 -16.92
N GLY A 258 -0.47 -11.43 -17.35
CA GLY A 258 -0.46 -9.98 -17.52
C GLY A 258 -0.51 -9.20 -16.20
N LEU A 259 -1.07 -9.76 -15.13
CA LEU A 259 -0.92 -9.19 -13.78
C LEU A 259 0.54 -9.30 -13.28
N LEU A 260 1.20 -10.43 -13.54
CA LEU A 260 2.62 -10.60 -13.20
C LEU A 260 3.51 -9.67 -14.02
N ALA A 261 3.25 -9.51 -15.31
CA ALA A 261 3.94 -8.56 -16.18
C ALA A 261 3.75 -7.11 -15.71
N PHE A 262 2.53 -6.75 -15.29
CA PHE A 262 2.22 -5.45 -14.70
C PHE A 262 3.02 -5.19 -13.41
N ILE A 263 3.08 -6.16 -12.50
CA ILE A 263 3.88 -6.06 -11.26
C ILE A 263 5.38 -5.93 -11.59
N ASP A 264 5.89 -6.75 -12.51
CA ASP A 264 7.32 -6.73 -12.86
C ASP A 264 7.74 -5.41 -13.51
N ASP A 265 6.90 -4.82 -14.37
CA ASP A 265 7.15 -3.50 -14.96
C ASP A 265 7.17 -2.39 -13.90
N ILE A 266 6.18 -2.37 -12.98
CA ILE A 266 6.18 -1.44 -11.85
C ILE A 266 7.46 -1.56 -11.02
N ASN A 267 7.89 -2.79 -10.72
CA ASN A 267 9.08 -3.04 -9.91
C ASN A 267 10.38 -2.63 -10.60
N ARG A 268 10.47 -2.87 -11.91
CA ARG A 268 11.57 -2.37 -12.73
C ARG A 268 11.62 -0.83 -12.69
N ARG A 269 10.48 -0.17 -12.91
CA ARG A 269 10.39 1.30 -12.88
C ARG A 269 10.78 1.88 -11.52
N MET A 270 10.30 1.29 -10.43
CA MET A 270 10.66 1.73 -9.08
C MET A 270 12.17 1.56 -8.81
N SER A 271 12.77 0.48 -9.33
CA SER A 271 14.21 0.24 -9.20
C SER A 271 15.04 1.25 -10.00
N GLU A 272 14.60 1.62 -11.20
CA GLU A 272 15.22 2.67 -12.01
C GLU A 272 15.16 4.03 -11.29
N ILE A 273 13.99 4.41 -10.77
CA ILE A 273 13.78 5.67 -10.04
C ILE A 273 14.66 5.72 -8.78
N ALA A 274 14.83 4.60 -8.08
CA ALA A 274 15.67 4.54 -6.88
C ALA A 274 17.15 4.85 -7.15
N GLN A 275 17.60 4.73 -8.41
CA GLN A 275 18.98 5.03 -8.84
C GLN A 275 19.14 6.47 -9.36
N GLU A 276 18.06 7.24 -9.49
CA GLU A 276 18.10 8.62 -9.96
C GLU A 276 18.76 9.58 -8.95
N LYS A 277 19.37 10.65 -9.44
CA LYS A 277 20.03 11.66 -8.60
C LYS A 277 19.05 12.36 -7.64
N ASN A 278 17.80 12.51 -8.07
CA ASN A 278 16.69 13.12 -7.34
C ASN A 278 15.68 12.07 -6.85
N ALA A 279 16.14 10.83 -6.61
CA ALA A 279 15.31 9.74 -6.10
C ALA A 279 14.64 10.13 -4.76
N PRO A 280 13.40 9.67 -4.53
CA PRO A 280 12.68 9.95 -3.30
C PRO A 280 13.38 9.34 -2.08
N GLU A 281 13.23 9.98 -0.91
CA GLU A 281 13.79 9.49 0.34
C GLU A 281 13.20 8.13 0.76
N GLN A 282 11.94 7.87 0.43
CA GLN A 282 11.25 6.62 0.68
C GLN A 282 10.80 5.98 -0.64
N ASN A 283 10.78 4.65 -0.69
CA ASN A 283 10.36 3.91 -1.89
C ASN A 283 8.88 3.54 -1.77
N VAL A 284 7.99 4.49 -2.06
CA VAL A 284 6.54 4.35 -1.84
C VAL A 284 5.81 4.10 -3.16
N LEU A 285 5.04 3.01 -3.22
CA LEU A 285 4.09 2.72 -4.29
C LEU A 285 2.66 3.09 -3.86
N CYS A 286 2.01 4.01 -4.56
CA CYS A 286 0.58 4.25 -4.35
C CYS A 286 -0.21 3.20 -5.12
N VAL A 287 -1.02 2.39 -4.44
CA VAL A 287 -1.88 1.38 -5.06
C VAL A 287 -3.33 1.75 -4.77
N HIS A 288 -4.17 1.83 -5.80
CA HIS A 288 -5.59 2.10 -5.62
C HIS A 288 -6.46 1.27 -6.58
N CYS A 289 -7.69 1.01 -6.16
CA CYS A 289 -8.75 0.47 -7.03
C CYS A 289 -9.99 1.35 -6.86
N SER A 290 -11.19 0.76 -6.72
CA SER A 290 -12.39 1.52 -6.35
C SER A 290 -12.38 1.86 -4.85
N ALA A 291 -12.37 0.84 -3.99
CA ALA A 291 -12.46 1.01 -2.54
C ALA A 291 -11.09 1.08 -1.83
N GLY A 292 -10.01 0.67 -2.50
CA GLY A 292 -8.68 0.61 -1.89
C GLY A 292 -8.40 -0.60 -1.01
N VAL A 293 -9.24 -1.65 -1.06
CA VAL A 293 -9.09 -2.84 -0.20
C VAL A 293 -8.98 -4.16 -0.97
N GLY A 294 -9.90 -4.47 -1.90
CA GLY A 294 -9.97 -5.77 -2.59
C GLY A 294 -8.80 -6.01 -3.54
N ARG A 295 -8.89 -5.54 -4.78
CA ARG A 295 -7.82 -5.66 -5.79
C ARG A 295 -6.50 -5.03 -5.31
N THR A 296 -6.60 -3.93 -4.56
CA THR A 296 -5.45 -3.26 -3.93
C THR A 296 -4.71 -4.18 -2.97
N GLY A 297 -5.41 -4.85 -2.04
CA GLY A 297 -4.81 -5.79 -1.11
C GLY A 297 -4.23 -7.01 -1.81
N THR A 298 -4.95 -7.58 -2.78
CA THR A 298 -4.45 -8.71 -3.58
C THR A 298 -3.15 -8.35 -4.31
N PHE A 299 -3.09 -7.20 -4.98
CA PHE A 299 -1.88 -6.73 -5.66
C PHE A 299 -0.71 -6.54 -4.69
N ILE A 300 -0.93 -5.87 -3.56
CA ILE A 300 0.13 -5.61 -2.57
C ILE A 300 0.68 -6.94 -2.04
N VAL A 301 -0.18 -7.90 -1.70
CA VAL A 301 0.24 -9.21 -1.21
C VAL A 301 1.02 -9.98 -2.27
N LEU A 302 0.55 -9.99 -3.53
CA LEU A 302 1.28 -10.65 -4.62
C LEU A 302 2.66 -10.04 -4.84
N ASP A 303 2.76 -8.71 -4.85
CA ASP A 303 4.03 -8.01 -4.99
C ASP A 303 5.01 -8.35 -3.84
N MET A 304 4.52 -8.32 -2.58
CA MET A 304 5.30 -8.75 -1.41
C MET A 304 5.78 -10.21 -1.51
N LEU A 305 4.93 -11.12 -2.00
CA LEU A 305 5.26 -12.53 -2.15
C LEU A 305 6.29 -12.75 -3.26
N ILE A 306 6.18 -12.04 -4.38
CA ILE A 306 7.16 -12.08 -5.46
C ILE A 306 8.53 -11.63 -4.96
N ASP A 307 8.59 -10.52 -4.22
CA ASP A 307 9.83 -10.03 -3.61
C ASP A 307 10.40 -11.05 -2.61
N LYS A 308 9.54 -11.74 -1.85
CA LYS A 308 9.97 -12.80 -0.91
C LYS A 308 10.50 -14.04 -1.62
N VAL A 309 9.87 -14.47 -2.71
CA VAL A 309 10.33 -15.60 -3.53
C VAL A 309 11.70 -15.27 -4.16
N LYS A 310 11.81 -14.10 -4.81
CA LYS A 310 13.06 -13.61 -5.42
C LYS A 310 14.20 -13.52 -4.39
N SER A 311 13.94 -13.02 -3.18
CA SER A 311 14.96 -12.87 -2.12
C SER A 311 15.32 -14.16 -1.37
N SER A 312 14.42 -15.15 -1.31
CA SER A 312 14.66 -16.41 -0.59
C SER A 312 15.36 -17.49 -1.42
N GLY A 313 15.57 -17.26 -2.72
CA GLY A 313 16.23 -18.21 -3.61
C GLY A 313 15.47 -19.53 -3.80
N LYS A 314 14.23 -19.64 -3.33
CA LYS A 314 13.37 -20.80 -3.53
C LYS A 314 12.78 -20.73 -4.94
N ILE A 315 13.51 -21.28 -5.89
CA ILE A 315 12.97 -21.60 -7.21
C ILE A 315 11.94 -22.71 -7.00
N CYS A 316 10.66 -22.43 -7.24
CA CYS A 316 9.65 -23.48 -7.31
C CYS A 316 9.98 -24.36 -8.51
N CYS A 317 10.46 -25.58 -8.24
CA CYS A 317 10.60 -26.65 -9.23
C CYS A 317 9.24 -27.19 -9.63
#